data_AF-A0A1G7A906-F1
#
_entry.id   AF-A0A1G7A906-F1
#
_cell.length_a   1.000
_cell.length_b   1.000
_cell.length_c   1.000
_cell.angle_alpha   90.00
_cell.angle_beta   90.00
_cell.angle_gamma   90.00
#
_symmetry.space_group_name_H-M   'P 1'
#
loop_
_entity.id
_entity.type
_entity.pdbx_description
1 polymer ?
#
loop_
_entity_poly.entity_id
_entity_poly.type
_entity_poly.pdbx_seq_one_letter_code
_entity_poly.pdbx_strand_id
1 'polypeptide(L)'
;MSETPDTAGSTQLADDDLLFQGRIEEVRKVWNVQRAGRIKGPISVDDVREIALLLAGHGLPPSVRAIRQVFGGGSPNVITPHLRQLWLNRTLQRGLASREDGAKLPQRLLDLWDVLLEEARVAARASFSEIADQQDATRTQLDVLRRDLETREQVLGERLAGMEAEVASARLSAQDLRGTLAERTKERDQALVEAQVQRKRLEEALADAAEAKHALAVTQGELAAANERVKAEANKNAHEAERHRHLQDQLAEAQKRADNLVLERATLQLALNAAQAETKSARDLQMESASAARDTANRLAKAEADLEATRQTLEGLRADYDRRGTDLLQHQKTVATLTAEAKLRDKLEIDLNRAREDLRSVIHERDNLLRNPPALIGQLERIHQALTALKTPQNQTS
;
A
#
# COMPACT_ATOMS: atom_id res chain seq x y z
N MET A 1 -91.17 82.71 -35.38
CA MET A 1 -91.69 83.94 -36.01
C MET A 1 -93.00 83.55 -36.66
N SER A 2 -94.09 84.13 -36.17
CA SER A 2 -95.48 83.86 -36.54
C SER A 2 -95.90 84.79 -37.67
N GLU A 3 -96.25 84.24 -38.83
CA GLU A 3 -96.82 84.95 -39.96
C GLU A 3 -98.35 85.05 -39.82
N THR A 4 -98.87 86.26 -39.99
CA THR A 4 -100.30 86.58 -40.14
C THR A 4 -100.72 86.41 -41.61
N PRO A 5 -101.90 85.84 -41.93
CA PRO A 5 -102.35 85.69 -43.31
C PRO A 5 -103.15 86.90 -43.83
N ASP A 6 -102.96 87.14 -45.12
CA ASP A 6 -103.47 88.21 -45.97
C ASP A 6 -105.01 88.28 -46.10
N THR A 7 -105.56 89.45 -45.85
CA THR A 7 -106.92 89.88 -46.22
C THR A 7 -106.99 90.51 -47.62
N ALA A 8 -105.92 90.47 -48.41
CA ALA A 8 -105.84 91.11 -49.73
C ALA A 8 -106.55 90.35 -50.87
N GLY A 9 -106.92 89.08 -50.67
CA GLY A 9 -107.42 88.22 -51.76
C GLY A 9 -108.91 88.38 -52.12
N SER A 10 -109.77 88.93 -51.25
CA SER A 10 -111.22 88.88 -51.50
C SER A 10 -111.75 90.01 -52.39
N THR A 11 -111.00 91.10 -52.55
CA THR A 11 -111.44 92.26 -53.36
C THR A 11 -111.10 92.09 -54.84
N GLN A 12 -109.98 91.42 -55.15
CA GLN A 12 -109.52 91.18 -56.53
C GLN A 12 -110.46 90.25 -57.31
N LEU A 13 -111.05 89.25 -56.65
CA LEU A 13 -111.95 88.29 -57.29
C LEU A 13 -113.29 88.93 -57.76
N ALA A 14 -113.77 89.97 -57.08
CA ALA A 14 -115.01 90.64 -57.45
C ALA A 14 -114.85 91.56 -58.66
N ASP A 15 -113.69 92.23 -58.77
CA ASP A 15 -113.37 93.10 -59.92
C ASP A 15 -113.12 92.28 -61.20
N ASP A 16 -112.47 91.12 -61.07
CA ASP A 16 -112.22 90.22 -62.21
C ASP A 16 -113.53 89.64 -62.79
N ASP A 17 -114.52 89.35 -61.94
CA ASP A 17 -115.83 88.85 -62.38
C ASP A 17 -116.66 89.93 -63.11
N LEU A 18 -116.55 91.21 -62.69
CA LEU A 18 -117.19 92.33 -63.37
C LEU A 18 -116.56 92.60 -64.75
N LEU A 19 -115.23 92.54 -64.83
CA LEU A 19 -114.50 92.66 -66.11
C LEU A 19 -114.84 91.50 -67.05
N PHE A 20 -114.98 90.28 -66.52
CA PHE A 20 -115.36 89.11 -67.30
C PHE A 20 -116.78 89.24 -67.88
N GLN A 21 -117.74 89.70 -67.08
CA GLN A 21 -119.12 89.94 -67.53
C GLN A 21 -119.18 91.05 -68.59
N GLY A 22 -118.48 92.17 -68.38
CA GLY A 22 -118.42 93.27 -69.35
C GLY A 22 -117.90 92.82 -70.72
N ARG A 23 -116.82 92.04 -70.76
CA ARG A 23 -116.28 91.50 -72.01
C ARG A 23 -117.22 90.50 -72.68
N ILE A 24 -117.96 89.69 -71.93
CA ILE A 24 -118.98 88.79 -72.49
C ILE A 24 -120.12 89.57 -73.14
N GLU A 25 -120.54 90.68 -72.54
CA GLU A 25 -121.56 91.56 -73.12
C GLU A 25 -121.10 92.23 -74.42
N GLU A 26 -119.83 92.62 -74.50
CA GLU A 26 -119.22 93.11 -75.75
C GLU A 26 -119.25 92.05 -76.85
N VAL A 27 -118.81 90.84 -76.55
CA VAL A 27 -118.86 89.71 -77.49
C VAL A 27 -120.31 89.43 -77.92
N ARG A 28 -121.28 89.54 -76.99
CA ARG A 28 -122.71 89.40 -77.28
C ARG A 28 -123.24 90.49 -78.19
N LYS A 29 -122.82 91.75 -78.03
CA LYS A 29 -123.17 92.85 -78.94
C LYS A 29 -122.63 92.58 -80.34
N VAL A 30 -121.36 92.20 -80.46
CA VAL A 30 -120.73 91.85 -81.74
C VAL A 30 -121.48 90.69 -82.41
N TRP A 31 -121.80 89.64 -81.65
CA TRP A 31 -122.57 88.49 -82.14
C TRP A 31 -123.96 88.88 -82.65
N ASN A 32 -124.70 89.69 -81.89
CA ASN A 32 -126.04 90.14 -82.28
C ASN A 32 -126.01 91.02 -83.54
N VAL A 33 -124.99 91.87 -83.70
CA VAL A 33 -124.82 92.70 -84.90
C VAL A 33 -124.49 91.82 -86.11
N GLN A 34 -123.58 90.86 -85.97
CA GLN A 34 -123.19 89.95 -87.06
C GLN A 34 -124.33 89.05 -87.54
N ARG A 35 -125.36 88.81 -86.72
CA ARG A 35 -126.50 87.92 -87.03
C ARG A 35 -127.88 88.58 -87.00
N ALA A 36 -127.94 89.91 -87.08
CA ALA A 36 -129.21 90.64 -87.15
C ALA A 36 -130.07 90.14 -88.33
N GLY A 37 -131.24 89.56 -88.05
CA GLY A 37 -132.21 89.09 -89.06
C GLY A 37 -132.44 87.57 -89.16
N ARG A 38 -131.71 86.71 -88.42
CA ARG A 38 -132.01 85.27 -88.36
C ARG A 38 -133.00 84.92 -87.24
N ILE A 39 -133.99 84.06 -87.53
CA ILE A 39 -134.91 83.49 -86.54
C ILE A 39 -134.12 82.65 -85.53
N LYS A 40 -134.31 82.89 -84.22
CA LYS A 40 -133.62 82.16 -83.15
C LYS A 40 -134.09 80.70 -83.07
N GLY A 41 -133.40 79.81 -83.79
CA GLY A 41 -133.57 78.37 -83.72
C GLY A 41 -132.64 77.68 -82.69
N PRO A 42 -132.61 76.34 -82.65
CA PRO A 42 -131.64 75.61 -81.83
C PRO A 42 -130.19 75.94 -82.26
N ILE A 43 -129.28 76.01 -81.29
CA ILE A 43 -127.86 76.38 -81.54
C ILE A 43 -127.18 75.38 -82.48
N SER A 44 -126.60 75.87 -83.58
CA SER A 44 -125.90 75.03 -84.56
C SER A 44 -124.44 74.79 -84.19
N VAL A 45 -123.79 73.80 -84.82
CA VAL A 45 -122.35 73.51 -84.63
C VAL A 45 -121.49 74.70 -85.05
N ASP A 46 -121.85 75.35 -86.16
CA ASP A 46 -121.15 76.52 -86.67
C ASP A 46 -121.31 77.73 -85.73
N ASP A 47 -122.46 77.85 -85.08
CA ASP A 47 -122.69 78.91 -84.08
C ASP A 47 -121.78 78.72 -82.87
N VAL A 48 -121.65 77.49 -82.36
CA VAL A 48 -120.73 77.16 -81.25
C VAL A 48 -119.28 77.47 -81.64
N ARG A 49 -118.89 77.17 -82.89
CA ARG A 49 -117.54 77.44 -83.41
C ARG A 49 -117.25 78.93 -83.54
N GLU A 50 -118.14 79.69 -84.16
CA GLU A 50 -117.98 81.13 -84.35
C GLU A 50 -117.93 81.87 -83.00
N ILE A 51 -118.84 81.53 -82.08
CA ILE A 51 -118.86 82.12 -80.74
C ILE A 51 -117.59 81.75 -79.96
N ALA A 52 -117.12 80.49 -80.04
CA ALA A 52 -115.91 80.07 -79.35
C ALA A 52 -114.66 80.80 -79.89
N LEU A 53 -114.58 81.05 -81.20
CA LEU A 53 -113.51 81.84 -81.81
C LEU A 53 -113.58 83.33 -81.43
N LEU A 54 -114.79 83.91 -81.36
CA LEU A 54 -114.98 85.29 -80.90
C LEU A 54 -114.58 85.44 -79.43
N LEU A 55 -115.03 84.54 -78.55
CA LEU A 55 -114.63 84.54 -77.14
C LEU A 55 -113.11 84.46 -76.98
N ALA A 56 -112.47 83.53 -77.69
CA ALA A 56 -111.03 83.38 -77.63
C ALA A 56 -110.28 84.60 -78.18
N GLY A 57 -110.79 85.22 -79.26
CA GLY A 57 -110.23 86.46 -79.82
C GLY A 57 -110.32 87.67 -78.90
N HIS A 58 -111.28 87.69 -77.96
CA HIS A 58 -111.39 88.72 -76.91
C HIS A 58 -110.67 88.33 -75.60
N GLY A 59 -109.82 87.29 -75.64
CA GLY A 59 -109.05 86.83 -74.48
C GLY A 59 -109.88 86.14 -73.40
N LEU A 60 -111.10 85.67 -73.73
CA LEU A 60 -111.97 84.93 -72.83
C LEU A 60 -111.90 83.42 -73.14
N PRO A 61 -111.80 82.54 -72.12
CA PRO A 61 -111.84 81.11 -72.36
C PRO A 61 -113.23 80.68 -72.90
N PRO A 62 -113.29 80.01 -74.06
CA PRO A 62 -114.57 79.53 -74.60
C PRO A 62 -115.10 78.38 -73.73
N SER A 63 -116.06 78.71 -72.86
CA SER A 63 -116.73 77.78 -71.95
C SER A 63 -118.20 77.61 -72.33
N VAL A 64 -118.80 76.49 -71.92
CA VAL A 64 -120.23 76.22 -72.15
C VAL A 64 -121.11 77.35 -71.56
N ARG A 65 -120.73 77.89 -70.40
CA ARG A 65 -121.43 79.03 -69.77
C ARG A 65 -121.33 80.30 -70.60
N ALA A 66 -120.13 80.65 -71.06
CA ALA A 66 -119.90 81.87 -71.85
C ALA A 66 -120.64 81.81 -73.20
N ILE A 67 -120.60 80.65 -73.88
CA ILE A 67 -121.29 80.45 -75.17
C ILE A 67 -122.81 80.59 -75.01
N ARG A 68 -123.39 80.05 -73.92
CA ARG A 68 -124.82 80.21 -73.60
C ARG A 68 -125.19 81.67 -73.31
N GLN A 69 -124.34 82.40 -72.61
CA GLN A 69 -124.56 83.82 -72.31
C GLN A 69 -124.51 84.69 -73.57
N VAL A 70 -123.58 84.43 -74.49
CA VAL A 70 -123.47 85.14 -75.78
C VAL A 70 -124.65 84.80 -76.69
N PHE A 71 -125.00 83.52 -76.84
CA PHE A 71 -126.12 83.10 -77.71
C PHE A 71 -127.50 83.45 -77.11
N GLY A 72 -127.61 83.54 -75.79
CA GLY A 72 -128.86 83.78 -75.06
C GLY A 72 -129.69 82.52 -74.79
N GLY A 73 -129.10 81.32 -74.87
CA GLY A 73 -129.79 80.04 -74.68
C GLY A 73 -128.94 78.83 -75.13
N GLY A 74 -129.54 77.64 -75.12
CA GLY A 74 -128.91 76.40 -75.58
C GLY A 74 -128.72 75.36 -74.47
N SER A 75 -128.89 74.08 -74.81
CA SER A 75 -128.68 72.96 -73.88
C SER A 75 -127.18 72.67 -73.74
N PRO A 76 -126.65 72.52 -72.51
CA PRO A 76 -125.27 72.07 -72.29
C PRO A 76 -124.92 70.78 -73.03
N ASN A 77 -125.90 69.88 -73.21
CA ASN A 77 -125.69 68.60 -73.90
C ASN A 77 -125.43 68.76 -75.41
N VAL A 78 -125.83 69.89 -76.01
CA VAL A 78 -125.56 70.20 -77.42
C VAL A 78 -124.23 70.94 -77.55
N ILE A 79 -123.94 71.87 -76.64
CA ILE A 79 -122.74 72.72 -76.72
C ILE A 79 -121.48 71.94 -76.35
N THR A 80 -121.55 71.09 -75.33
CA THR A 80 -120.38 70.39 -74.77
C THR A 80 -119.67 69.50 -75.80
N PRO A 81 -120.37 68.64 -76.58
CA PRO A 81 -119.72 67.81 -77.60
C PRO A 81 -119.00 68.65 -78.67
N HIS A 82 -119.64 69.71 -79.17
CA HIS A 82 -119.06 70.57 -80.21
C HIS A 82 -117.88 71.38 -79.70
N LEU A 83 -117.99 71.96 -78.49
CA LEU A 83 -116.88 72.66 -77.86
C LEU A 83 -115.68 71.74 -77.63
N ARG A 84 -115.93 70.51 -77.16
CA ARG A 84 -114.88 69.51 -76.96
C ARG A 84 -114.21 69.14 -78.29
N GLN A 85 -114.99 68.96 -79.36
CA GLN A 85 -114.48 68.67 -80.70
C GLN A 85 -113.61 69.82 -81.25
N LEU A 86 -113.95 71.08 -80.96
CA LEU A 86 -113.16 72.24 -81.38
C LEU A 86 -111.78 72.29 -80.71
N TRP A 87 -111.72 71.95 -79.41
CA TRP A 87 -110.47 71.82 -78.64
C TRP A 87 -109.62 70.65 -79.15
N LEU A 88 -110.23 69.47 -79.33
CA LEU A 88 -109.56 68.27 -79.83
C LEU A 88 -108.94 68.47 -81.21
N ASN A 89 -109.68 69.11 -82.13
CA ASN A 89 -109.22 69.32 -83.50
C ASN A 89 -108.24 70.49 -83.66
N ARG A 90 -107.79 71.11 -82.55
CA ARG A 90 -106.96 72.34 -82.52
C ARG A 90 -107.52 73.47 -83.40
N THR A 91 -108.81 73.44 -83.71
CA THR A 91 -109.44 74.41 -84.62
C THR A 91 -109.48 75.81 -84.04
N LEU A 92 -109.56 75.92 -82.70
CA LEU A 92 -109.41 77.19 -81.98
C LEU A 92 -107.98 77.73 -82.11
N GLN A 93 -106.96 76.91 -81.84
CA GLN A 93 -105.55 77.30 -81.95
C GLN A 93 -105.17 77.67 -83.39
N ARG A 94 -105.64 76.90 -84.39
CA ARG A 94 -105.40 77.21 -85.81
C ARG A 94 -106.15 78.46 -86.27
N GLY A 95 -107.39 78.65 -85.83
CA GLY A 95 -108.19 79.83 -86.18
C GLY A 95 -107.66 81.13 -85.57
N LEU A 96 -107.06 81.04 -84.38
CA LEU A 96 -106.36 82.16 -83.74
C LEU A 96 -104.99 82.41 -84.39
N ALA A 97 -104.20 81.37 -84.65
CA ALA A 97 -102.91 81.49 -85.34
C ALA A 97 -103.07 82.11 -86.75
N SER A 98 -104.11 81.73 -87.51
CA SER A 98 -104.41 82.35 -88.81
C SER A 98 -104.86 83.82 -88.72
N ARG A 99 -105.17 84.31 -87.51
CA ARG A 99 -105.48 85.72 -87.23
C ARG A 99 -104.27 86.49 -86.68
N GLU A 100 -103.27 85.80 -86.15
CA GLU A 100 -102.11 86.36 -85.44
C GLU A 100 -100.83 86.47 -86.30
N ASP A 101 -100.86 86.02 -87.57
CA ASP A 101 -99.73 86.07 -88.54
C ASP A 101 -99.18 87.48 -88.88
N GLY A 102 -99.45 88.51 -88.07
CA GLY A 102 -98.95 89.87 -88.25
C GLY A 102 -98.48 90.60 -86.99
N ALA A 103 -98.56 90.01 -85.79
CA ALA A 103 -98.12 90.68 -84.56
C ALA A 103 -96.63 90.42 -84.31
N LYS A 104 -95.75 91.33 -84.75
CA LYS A 104 -94.33 91.34 -84.34
C LYS A 104 -94.28 91.36 -82.81
N LEU A 105 -93.57 90.40 -82.19
CA LEU A 105 -93.31 90.44 -80.75
C LEU A 105 -92.70 91.81 -80.39
N PRO A 106 -93.17 92.46 -79.31
CA PRO A 106 -92.61 93.73 -78.86
C PRO A 106 -91.09 93.64 -78.71
N GLN A 107 -90.37 94.57 -79.33
CA GLN A 107 -88.91 94.56 -79.36
C GLN A 107 -88.28 94.49 -77.95
N ARG A 108 -88.93 95.10 -76.96
CA ARG A 108 -88.53 95.03 -75.53
C ARG A 108 -88.44 93.60 -74.98
N LEU A 109 -89.28 92.67 -75.45
CA LEU A 109 -89.22 91.27 -75.01
C LEU A 109 -88.06 90.52 -75.64
N LEU A 110 -87.70 90.87 -76.89
CA LEU A 110 -86.51 90.32 -77.55
C LEU A 110 -85.23 90.85 -76.88
N ASP A 111 -85.17 92.16 -76.62
CA ASP A 111 -84.04 92.79 -75.91
C ASP A 111 -83.85 92.19 -74.51
N LEU A 112 -84.94 91.94 -73.77
CA LEU A 112 -84.89 91.28 -72.46
C LEU A 112 -84.47 89.81 -72.56
N TRP A 113 -84.83 89.12 -73.65
CA TRP A 113 -84.38 87.76 -73.87
C TRP A 113 -82.88 87.68 -74.14
N ASP A 114 -82.35 88.62 -74.94
CA ASP A 114 -80.92 88.70 -75.24
C ASP A 114 -80.09 88.97 -73.98
N VAL A 115 -80.58 89.86 -73.10
CA VAL A 115 -79.94 90.12 -71.78
C VAL A 115 -79.93 88.86 -70.92
N LEU A 116 -81.06 88.17 -70.76
CA LEU A 116 -81.14 86.93 -69.98
C LEU A 116 -80.26 85.82 -70.57
N LEU A 117 -80.14 85.77 -71.90
CA LEU A 117 -79.31 84.78 -72.59
C LEU A 117 -77.82 85.07 -72.42
N GLU A 118 -77.40 86.34 -72.43
CA GLU A 118 -76.03 86.73 -72.09
C GLU A 118 -75.71 86.51 -70.61
N GLU A 119 -76.62 86.84 -69.69
CA GLU A 119 -76.46 86.52 -68.27
C GLU A 119 -76.33 85.00 -68.04
N ALA A 120 -77.15 84.19 -68.71
CA ALA A 120 -77.05 82.74 -68.66
C ALA A 120 -75.72 82.22 -69.25
N ARG A 121 -75.22 82.83 -70.33
CA ARG A 121 -73.90 82.49 -70.90
C ARG A 121 -72.76 82.85 -69.97
N VAL A 122 -72.81 84.02 -69.31
CA VAL A 122 -71.81 84.45 -68.33
C VAL A 122 -71.82 83.51 -67.13
N ALA A 123 -73.00 83.18 -66.59
CA ALA A 123 -73.15 82.25 -65.48
C ALA A 123 -72.64 80.84 -65.84
N ALA A 124 -72.95 80.34 -67.05
CA ALA A 124 -72.47 79.04 -67.53
C ALA A 124 -70.95 79.01 -67.74
N ARG A 125 -70.35 80.11 -68.21
CA ARG A 125 -68.89 80.22 -68.33
C ARG A 125 -68.23 80.25 -66.95
N ALA A 126 -68.79 80.98 -66.00
CA ALA A 126 -68.27 81.06 -64.63
C ALA A 126 -68.32 79.69 -63.92
N SER A 127 -69.45 78.97 -64.03
CA SER A 127 -69.57 77.63 -63.45
C SER A 127 -68.66 76.61 -64.15
N PHE A 128 -68.49 76.71 -65.47
CA PHE A 128 -67.54 75.87 -66.20
C PHE A 128 -66.10 76.14 -65.80
N SER A 129 -65.69 77.41 -65.64
CA SER A 129 -64.34 77.74 -65.17
C SER A 129 -64.12 77.26 -63.74
N GLU A 130 -65.11 77.39 -62.85
CA GLU A 130 -64.98 76.90 -61.47
C GLU A 130 -64.83 75.38 -61.41
N ILE A 131 -65.60 74.63 -62.22
CA ILE A 131 -65.46 73.18 -62.33
C ILE A 131 -64.09 72.81 -62.91
N ALA A 132 -63.60 73.54 -63.93
CA ALA A 132 -62.28 73.30 -64.50
C ALA A 132 -61.17 73.54 -63.46
N ASP A 133 -61.22 74.63 -62.72
CA ASP A 133 -60.27 74.96 -61.65
C ASP A 133 -60.29 73.90 -60.54
N GLN A 134 -61.48 73.39 -60.16
CA GLN A 134 -61.61 72.29 -59.21
C GLN A 134 -61.04 70.97 -59.75
N GLN A 135 -61.23 70.68 -61.04
CA GLN A 135 -60.66 69.49 -61.68
C GLN A 135 -59.12 69.58 -61.73
N ASP A 136 -58.56 70.74 -62.04
CA ASP A 136 -57.11 70.91 -62.05
C ASP A 136 -56.52 70.91 -60.64
N ALA A 137 -57.22 71.47 -59.64
CA ALA A 137 -56.84 71.35 -58.24
C ALA A 137 -56.84 69.88 -57.75
N THR A 138 -57.85 69.10 -58.12
CA THR A 138 -57.91 67.67 -57.76
C THR A 138 -56.85 66.85 -58.49
N ARG A 139 -56.58 67.13 -59.77
CA ARG A 139 -55.48 66.49 -60.51
C ARG A 139 -54.12 66.75 -59.88
N THR A 140 -53.83 68.00 -59.54
CA THR A 140 -52.56 68.34 -58.88
C THR A 140 -52.42 67.68 -57.52
N GLN A 141 -53.50 67.59 -56.74
CA GLN A 141 -53.52 66.86 -55.47
C GLN A 141 -53.27 65.35 -55.67
N LEU A 142 -53.90 64.73 -56.67
CA LEU A 142 -53.69 63.31 -56.99
C LEU A 142 -52.24 63.04 -57.43
N ASP A 143 -51.64 63.93 -58.22
CA ASP A 143 -50.24 63.83 -58.63
C ASP A 143 -49.27 63.95 -57.45
N VAL A 144 -49.56 64.84 -56.49
CA VAL A 144 -48.77 64.95 -55.25
C VAL A 144 -48.91 63.67 -54.42
N LEU A 145 -50.12 63.19 -54.18
CA LEU A 145 -50.37 61.95 -53.44
C LEU A 145 -49.71 60.74 -54.10
N ARG A 146 -49.71 60.68 -55.44
CA ARG A 146 -49.06 59.62 -56.19
C ARG A 146 -47.54 59.65 -56.00
N ARG A 147 -46.90 60.82 -56.11
CA ARG A 147 -45.46 60.96 -55.85
C ARG A 147 -45.11 60.62 -54.40
N ASP A 148 -45.95 61.02 -53.44
CA ASP A 148 -45.77 60.67 -52.03
C ASP A 148 -45.89 59.16 -51.78
N LEU A 149 -46.78 58.46 -52.49
CA LEU A 149 -46.89 57.01 -52.42
C LEU A 149 -45.68 56.32 -53.07
N GLU A 150 -45.28 56.74 -54.27
CA GLU A 150 -44.12 56.19 -54.97
C GLU A 150 -42.83 56.36 -54.15
N THR A 151 -42.63 57.51 -53.50
CA THR A 151 -41.47 57.73 -52.60
C THR A 151 -41.53 56.86 -51.34
N ARG A 152 -42.71 56.67 -50.74
CA ARG A 152 -42.87 55.76 -49.59
C ARG A 152 -42.60 54.31 -49.98
N GLU A 153 -43.08 53.87 -51.13
CA GLU A 153 -42.82 52.53 -51.66
C GLU A 153 -41.33 52.30 -51.92
N GLN A 154 -40.63 53.29 -52.47
CA GLN A 154 -39.18 53.24 -52.64
C GLN A 154 -38.45 53.11 -51.30
N VAL A 155 -38.77 53.96 -50.31
CA VAL A 155 -38.16 53.90 -48.97
C VAL A 155 -38.45 52.56 -48.28
N LEU A 156 -39.66 52.03 -48.43
CA LEU A 156 -40.00 50.71 -47.90
C LEU A 156 -39.25 49.58 -48.63
N GLY A 157 -39.11 49.66 -49.95
CA GLY A 157 -38.32 48.73 -50.74
C GLY A 157 -36.84 48.73 -50.35
N GLU A 158 -36.25 49.90 -50.15
CA GLU A 158 -34.87 50.05 -49.67
C GLU A 158 -34.69 49.49 -48.25
N ARG A 159 -35.64 49.73 -47.34
CA ARG A 159 -35.61 49.17 -45.98
C ARG A 159 -35.75 47.65 -46.00
N LEU A 160 -36.64 47.11 -46.83
CA LEU A 160 -36.79 45.66 -46.99
C LEU A 160 -35.51 45.03 -47.54
N ALA A 161 -34.93 45.60 -48.60
CA ALA A 161 -33.66 45.14 -49.15
C ALA A 161 -32.52 45.22 -48.12
N GLY A 162 -32.47 46.29 -47.33
CA GLY A 162 -31.51 46.42 -46.22
C GLY A 162 -31.68 45.34 -45.15
N MET A 163 -32.91 45.10 -44.70
CA MET A 163 -33.23 44.04 -43.73
C MET A 163 -32.93 42.64 -44.27
N GLU A 164 -33.21 42.37 -45.55
CA GLU A 164 -32.87 41.11 -46.20
C GLU A 164 -31.35 40.89 -46.26
N ALA A 165 -30.59 41.94 -46.57
CA ALA A 165 -29.12 41.90 -46.55
C ALA A 165 -28.57 41.66 -45.14
N GLU A 166 -29.13 42.31 -44.12
CA GLU A 166 -28.76 42.08 -42.72
C GLU A 166 -29.08 40.65 -42.27
N VAL A 167 -30.25 40.12 -42.62
CA VAL A 167 -30.63 38.73 -42.34
C VAL A 167 -29.71 37.73 -43.07
N ALA A 168 -29.36 38.00 -44.33
CA ALA A 168 -28.43 37.17 -45.07
C ALA A 168 -27.03 37.18 -44.43
N SER A 169 -26.51 38.35 -44.05
CA SER A 169 -25.26 38.51 -43.32
C SER A 169 -25.29 37.78 -41.96
N ALA A 170 -26.38 37.92 -41.21
CA ALA A 170 -26.56 37.24 -39.94
C ALA A 170 -26.55 35.71 -40.12
N ARG A 171 -27.19 35.18 -41.17
CA ARG A 171 -27.18 33.75 -41.49
C ARG A 171 -25.80 33.23 -41.84
N LEU A 172 -25.04 33.97 -42.66
CA LEU A 172 -23.66 33.62 -43.01
C LEU A 172 -22.78 33.61 -41.75
N SER A 173 -22.83 34.67 -40.93
CA SER A 173 -22.06 34.72 -39.68
C SER A 173 -22.43 33.59 -38.72
N ALA A 174 -23.72 33.22 -38.63
CA ALA A 174 -24.17 32.10 -37.82
C ALA A 174 -23.69 30.75 -38.37
N GLN A 175 -23.60 30.61 -39.70
CA GLN A 175 -23.06 29.42 -40.34
C GLN A 175 -21.54 29.28 -40.08
N ASP A 176 -20.79 30.38 -40.17
CA ASP A 176 -19.36 30.42 -39.87
C ASP A 176 -19.08 30.10 -38.39
N LEU A 177 -19.87 30.67 -37.47
CA LEU A 177 -19.80 30.35 -36.04
C LEU A 177 -20.12 28.88 -35.76
N ARG A 178 -21.10 28.29 -36.46
CA ARG A 178 -21.40 26.85 -36.35
C ARG A 178 -20.26 26.00 -36.90
N GLY A 179 -19.64 26.41 -38.02
CA GLY A 179 -18.48 25.75 -38.60
C GLY A 179 -17.29 25.73 -37.63
N THR A 180 -16.90 26.89 -37.12
CA THR A 180 -15.81 27.02 -36.15
C THR A 180 -16.08 26.29 -34.83
N LEU A 181 -17.31 26.29 -34.34
CA LEU A 181 -17.69 25.49 -33.17
C LEU A 181 -17.56 23.99 -33.46
N ALA A 182 -18.01 23.52 -34.62
CA ALA A 182 -17.88 22.12 -35.00
C ALA A 182 -16.41 21.69 -35.10
N GLU A 183 -15.54 22.53 -35.67
CA GLU A 183 -14.08 22.28 -35.71
C GLU A 183 -13.48 22.21 -34.30
N ARG A 184 -13.76 23.19 -33.44
CA ARG A 184 -13.29 23.17 -32.04
C ARG A 184 -13.80 21.96 -31.26
N THR A 185 -15.03 21.52 -31.50
CA THR A 185 -15.52 20.28 -30.86
C THR A 185 -14.75 19.05 -31.33
N LYS A 186 -14.43 18.95 -32.63
CA LYS A 186 -13.61 17.86 -33.16
C LYS A 186 -12.19 17.88 -32.59
N GLU A 187 -11.55 19.04 -32.53
CA GLU A 187 -10.22 19.21 -31.93
C GLU A 187 -10.21 18.81 -30.45
N ARG A 188 -11.21 19.24 -29.69
CA ARG A 188 -11.37 18.85 -28.28
C ARG A 188 -11.55 17.35 -28.14
N ASP A 189 -12.40 16.74 -28.96
CA ASP A 189 -12.68 15.31 -28.89
C ASP A 189 -11.43 14.49 -29.28
N GLN A 190 -10.64 14.94 -30.27
CA GLN A 190 -9.34 14.37 -30.60
C GLN A 190 -8.35 14.48 -29.43
N ALA A 191 -8.24 15.66 -28.81
CA ALA A 191 -7.37 15.85 -27.64
C ALA A 191 -7.76 14.96 -26.45
N LEU A 192 -9.07 14.72 -26.24
CA LEU A 192 -9.55 13.78 -25.22
C LEU A 192 -9.15 12.34 -25.54
N VAL A 193 -9.26 11.91 -26.80
CA VAL A 193 -8.82 10.57 -27.24
C VAL A 193 -7.31 10.42 -27.04
N GLU A 194 -6.51 11.41 -27.44
CA GLU A 194 -5.06 11.41 -27.25
C GLU A 194 -4.69 11.34 -25.77
N ALA A 195 -5.35 12.13 -24.91
CA ALA A 195 -5.14 12.10 -23.47
C ALA A 195 -5.48 10.72 -22.87
N GLN A 196 -6.55 10.07 -23.33
CA GLN A 196 -6.89 8.71 -22.92
C GLN A 196 -5.85 7.68 -23.36
N VAL A 197 -5.33 7.79 -24.58
CA VAL A 197 -4.25 6.92 -25.06
C VAL A 197 -2.97 7.12 -24.25
N GLN A 198 -2.58 8.36 -23.98
CA GLN A 198 -1.41 8.66 -23.15
C GLN A 198 -1.57 8.15 -21.72
N ARG A 199 -2.77 8.30 -21.14
CA ARG A 199 -3.06 7.75 -19.82
C ARG A 199 -2.92 6.23 -19.79
N LYS A 200 -3.44 5.51 -20.78
CA LYS A 200 -3.27 4.05 -20.89
C LYS A 200 -1.80 3.65 -20.99
N ARG A 201 -1.00 4.36 -21.81
CA ARG A 201 0.45 4.13 -21.92
C ARG A 201 1.18 4.36 -20.60
N LEU A 202 0.78 5.37 -19.83
CA LEU A 202 1.35 5.62 -18.50
C LEU A 202 0.93 4.53 -17.49
N GLU A 203 -0.32 4.08 -17.53
CA GLU A 203 -0.80 2.97 -16.69
C GLU A 203 -0.05 1.67 -17.02
N GLU A 204 0.17 1.35 -18.30
CA GLU A 204 0.99 0.23 -18.76
C GLU A 204 2.45 0.36 -18.30
N ALA A 205 3.08 1.52 -18.49
CA ALA A 205 4.46 1.76 -18.05
C ALA A 205 4.62 1.66 -16.52
N LEU A 206 3.60 2.06 -15.75
CA LEU A 206 3.59 1.90 -14.30
C LEU A 206 3.45 0.42 -13.88
N ALA A 207 2.65 -0.37 -14.61
CA ALA A 207 2.56 -1.81 -14.40
C ALA A 207 3.89 -2.50 -14.71
N ASP A 208 4.51 -2.20 -15.86
CA ASP A 208 5.82 -2.71 -16.23
C ASP A 208 6.90 -2.35 -15.20
N ALA A 209 6.88 -1.11 -14.69
CA ALA A 209 7.80 -0.68 -13.63
C ALA A 209 7.56 -1.42 -12.30
N ALA A 210 6.31 -1.74 -11.96
CA ALA A 210 5.98 -2.53 -10.78
C ALA A 210 6.46 -3.98 -10.92
N GLU A 211 6.28 -4.59 -12.08
CA GLU A 211 6.80 -5.92 -12.40
C GLU A 211 8.33 -5.96 -12.34
N ALA A 212 9.00 -4.98 -12.95
CA ALA A 212 10.46 -4.85 -12.90
C ALA A 212 10.96 -4.70 -11.46
N LYS A 213 10.29 -3.92 -10.63
CA LYS A 213 10.61 -3.77 -9.20
C LYS A 213 10.43 -5.07 -8.43
N HIS A 214 9.37 -5.82 -8.71
CA HIS A 214 9.15 -7.13 -8.10
C HIS A 214 10.24 -8.13 -8.51
N ALA A 215 10.59 -8.20 -9.80
CA ALA A 215 11.68 -9.03 -10.30
C ALA A 215 13.03 -8.67 -9.65
N LEU A 216 13.31 -7.37 -9.49
CA LEU A 216 14.50 -6.89 -8.79
C LEU A 216 14.50 -7.31 -7.30
N ALA A 217 13.36 -7.25 -6.62
CA ALA A 217 13.25 -7.69 -5.23
C ALA A 217 13.48 -9.21 -5.10
N VAL A 218 12.94 -10.02 -6.02
CA VAL A 218 13.17 -11.47 -6.06
C VAL A 218 14.65 -11.78 -6.26
N THR A 219 15.29 -11.18 -7.27
CA THR A 219 16.72 -11.39 -7.54
C THR A 219 17.62 -10.91 -6.40
N GLN A 220 17.27 -9.81 -5.72
CA GLN A 220 17.97 -9.37 -4.50
C GLN A 220 17.80 -10.38 -3.35
N GLY A 221 16.60 -10.94 -3.18
CA GLY A 221 16.33 -11.99 -2.20
C GLY A 221 17.13 -13.27 -2.48
N GLU A 222 17.20 -13.69 -3.75
CA GLU A 222 18.02 -14.83 -4.19
C GLU A 222 19.52 -14.59 -3.96
N LEU A 223 20.02 -13.38 -4.28
CA LEU A 223 21.41 -13.01 -4.04
C LEU A 223 21.75 -12.98 -2.55
N ALA A 224 20.85 -12.45 -1.71
CA ALA A 224 21.01 -12.48 -0.26
C ALA A 224 21.06 -13.93 0.27
N ALA A 225 20.15 -14.80 -0.20
CA ALA A 225 20.14 -16.21 0.17
C ALA A 225 21.41 -16.94 -0.31
N ALA A 226 21.89 -16.65 -1.53
CA ALA A 226 23.14 -17.20 -2.05
C ALA A 226 24.35 -16.74 -1.22
N ASN A 227 24.41 -15.46 -0.85
CA ASN A 227 25.47 -14.94 0.02
C ASN A 227 25.47 -15.59 1.41
N GLU A 228 24.30 -15.82 2.00
CA GLU A 228 24.20 -16.54 3.28
C GLU A 228 24.66 -18.01 3.14
N ARG A 229 24.37 -18.68 2.03
CA ARG A 229 24.91 -20.02 1.75
C ARG A 229 26.43 -20.02 1.64
N VAL A 230 27.00 -19.07 0.90
CA VAL A 230 28.46 -18.91 0.77
C VAL A 230 29.11 -18.63 2.13
N LYS A 231 28.52 -17.75 2.95
CA LYS A 231 29.01 -17.51 4.32
C LYS A 231 28.93 -18.77 5.19
N ALA A 232 27.82 -19.50 5.11
CA ALA A 232 27.65 -20.75 5.86
C ALA A 232 28.68 -21.82 5.44
N GLU A 233 28.95 -21.94 4.14
CA GLU A 233 30.01 -22.81 3.60
C GLU A 233 31.40 -22.33 4.03
N ALA A 234 31.68 -21.03 3.97
CA ALA A 234 32.94 -20.46 4.46
C ALA A 234 33.16 -20.75 5.95
N ASN A 235 32.12 -20.63 6.78
CA ASN A 235 32.19 -20.95 8.21
C ASN A 235 32.40 -22.45 8.45
N LYS A 236 31.73 -23.32 7.68
CA LYS A 236 31.98 -24.77 7.73
C LYS A 236 33.43 -25.10 7.37
N ASN A 237 33.92 -24.55 6.27
CA ASN A 237 35.29 -24.74 5.82
C ASN A 237 36.31 -24.19 6.84
N ALA A 238 36.01 -23.06 7.49
CA ALA A 238 36.84 -22.51 8.55
C ALA A 238 36.90 -23.46 9.76
N HIS A 239 35.76 -23.99 10.21
CA HIS A 239 35.72 -25.00 11.28
C HIS A 239 36.41 -26.31 10.90
N GLU A 240 36.28 -26.75 9.65
CA GLU A 240 37.02 -27.91 9.15
C GLU A 240 38.53 -27.65 9.12
N ALA A 241 38.95 -26.46 8.71
CA ALA A 241 40.35 -26.06 8.75
C ALA A 241 40.89 -25.98 10.19
N GLU A 242 40.11 -25.46 11.14
CA GLU A 242 40.44 -25.46 12.57
C GLU A 242 40.55 -26.88 13.12
N ARG A 243 39.61 -27.77 12.79
CA ARG A 243 39.67 -29.20 13.14
C ARG A 243 40.91 -29.86 12.55
N HIS A 244 41.25 -29.58 11.29
CA HIS A 244 42.46 -30.09 10.66
C HIS A 244 43.73 -29.59 11.37
N ARG A 245 43.80 -28.31 11.73
CA ARG A 245 44.91 -27.77 12.54
C ARG A 245 45.00 -28.46 13.89
N HIS A 246 43.88 -28.60 14.60
CA HIS A 246 43.86 -29.25 15.90
C HIS A 246 44.28 -30.73 15.81
N LEU A 247 43.85 -31.45 14.77
CA LEU A 247 44.30 -32.83 14.51
C LEU A 247 45.79 -32.89 14.16
N GLN A 248 46.32 -31.92 13.41
CA GLN A 248 47.75 -31.81 13.14
C GLN A 248 48.55 -31.55 14.43
N ASP A 249 48.07 -30.68 15.31
CA ASP A 249 48.69 -30.40 16.61
C ASP A 249 48.66 -31.64 17.51
N GLN A 250 47.52 -32.35 17.58
CA GLN A 250 47.41 -33.62 18.30
C GLN A 250 48.35 -34.69 17.75
N LEU A 251 48.51 -34.75 16.42
CA LEU A 251 49.45 -35.67 15.77
C LEU A 251 50.90 -35.30 16.10
N ALA A 252 51.25 -34.00 16.09
CA ALA A 252 52.57 -33.52 16.48
C ALA A 252 52.86 -33.79 17.96
N GLU A 253 51.88 -33.62 18.85
CA GLU A 253 52.00 -34.00 20.26
C GLU A 253 52.15 -35.50 20.45
N ALA A 254 51.38 -36.31 19.72
CA ALA A 254 51.48 -37.76 19.76
C ALA A 254 52.84 -38.24 19.26
N GLN A 255 53.38 -37.61 18.21
CA GLN A 255 54.73 -37.85 17.71
C GLN A 255 55.78 -37.50 18.78
N LYS A 256 55.70 -36.32 19.41
CA LYS A 256 56.60 -35.95 20.51
C LYS A 256 56.52 -36.93 21.69
N ARG A 257 55.32 -37.39 22.04
CA ARG A 257 55.13 -38.43 23.08
C ARG A 257 55.76 -39.76 22.66
N ALA A 258 55.58 -40.17 21.41
CA ALA A 258 56.20 -41.38 20.88
C ALA A 258 57.73 -41.29 20.89
N ASP A 259 58.31 -40.17 20.47
CA ASP A 259 59.75 -39.93 20.51
C ASP A 259 60.29 -39.96 21.94
N ASN A 260 59.60 -39.33 22.89
CA ASN A 260 59.95 -39.39 24.31
C ASN A 260 59.89 -40.82 24.85
N LEU A 261 58.86 -41.61 24.49
CA LEU A 261 58.75 -43.02 24.89
C LEU A 261 59.86 -43.87 24.27
N VAL A 262 60.31 -43.57 23.06
CA VAL A 262 61.46 -44.24 22.44
C VAL A 262 62.75 -43.91 23.20
N LEU A 263 62.95 -42.65 23.57
CA LEU A 263 64.08 -42.24 24.41
C LEU A 263 64.03 -42.89 25.80
N GLU A 264 62.87 -42.88 26.46
CA GLU A 264 62.66 -43.56 27.75
C GLU A 264 62.90 -45.07 27.66
N ARG A 265 62.44 -45.71 26.57
CA ARG A 265 62.73 -47.12 26.33
C ARG A 265 64.23 -47.35 26.16
N ALA A 266 64.94 -46.48 25.43
CA ALA A 266 66.38 -46.59 25.25
C ALA A 266 67.14 -46.39 26.56
N THR A 267 66.75 -45.43 27.41
CA THR A 267 67.36 -45.21 28.72
C THR A 267 67.07 -46.36 29.68
N LEU A 268 65.84 -46.89 29.70
CA LEU A 268 65.49 -48.08 30.47
C LEU A 268 66.25 -49.33 29.98
N GLN A 269 66.46 -49.47 28.67
CA GLN A 269 67.27 -50.56 28.11
C GLN A 269 68.73 -50.47 28.56
N LEU A 270 69.30 -49.26 28.58
CA LEU A 270 70.64 -49.02 29.11
C LEU A 270 70.72 -49.32 30.62
N ALA A 271 69.73 -48.88 31.40
CA ALA A 271 69.64 -49.18 32.83
C ALA A 271 69.48 -50.68 33.10
N LEU A 272 68.68 -51.39 32.29
CA LEU A 272 68.54 -52.84 32.36
C LEU A 272 69.88 -53.54 32.07
N ASN A 273 70.59 -53.12 31.03
CA ASN A 273 71.91 -53.67 30.70
C ASN A 273 72.93 -53.41 31.81
N ALA A 274 72.92 -52.23 32.43
CA ALA A 274 73.77 -51.90 33.57
C ALA A 274 73.44 -52.77 34.79
N ALA A 275 72.17 -52.91 35.16
CA ALA A 275 71.73 -53.80 36.24
C ALA A 275 72.05 -55.28 35.96
N GLN A 276 71.98 -55.72 34.70
CA GLN A 276 72.40 -57.05 34.27
C GLN A 276 73.91 -57.26 34.38
N ALA A 277 74.72 -56.23 34.10
CA ALA A 277 76.17 -56.28 34.31
C ALA A 277 76.51 -56.32 35.80
N GLU A 278 75.84 -55.53 36.62
CA GLU A 278 75.99 -55.53 38.09
C GLU A 278 75.60 -56.88 38.70
N THR A 279 74.48 -57.47 38.28
CA THR A 279 74.08 -58.81 38.76
C THR A 279 75.00 -59.93 38.30
N LYS A 280 75.62 -59.83 37.12
CA LYS A 280 76.69 -60.75 36.70
C LYS A 280 77.95 -60.57 37.56
N SER A 281 78.42 -59.33 37.74
CA SER A 281 79.55 -59.03 38.63
C SER A 281 79.31 -59.51 40.07
N ALA A 282 78.08 -59.34 40.59
CA ALA A 282 77.71 -59.82 41.91
C ALA A 282 77.69 -61.36 41.99
N ARG A 283 77.26 -62.05 40.94
CA ARG A 283 77.34 -63.53 40.86
C ARG A 283 78.77 -64.03 40.79
N ASP A 284 79.64 -63.34 40.06
CA ASP A 284 81.05 -63.73 39.94
C ASP A 284 81.76 -63.56 41.30
N LEU A 285 81.53 -62.43 42.00
CA LEU A 285 81.99 -62.23 43.38
C LEU A 285 81.38 -63.25 44.37
N GLN A 286 80.11 -63.64 44.17
CA GLN A 286 79.47 -64.69 44.97
C GLN A 286 80.08 -66.08 44.72
N MET A 287 80.46 -66.40 43.49
CA MET A 287 81.20 -67.63 43.17
C MET A 287 82.59 -67.64 43.80
N GLU A 288 83.34 -66.52 43.72
CA GLU A 288 84.68 -66.40 44.32
C GLU A 288 84.64 -66.52 45.86
N SER A 289 83.67 -65.86 46.51
CA SER A 289 83.46 -65.99 47.95
C SER A 289 83.00 -67.40 48.35
N ALA A 290 82.19 -68.08 47.53
CA ALA A 290 81.81 -69.47 47.77
C ALA A 290 82.98 -70.45 47.60
N SER A 291 83.90 -70.22 46.65
CA SER A 291 85.14 -71.01 46.55
C SER A 291 86.07 -70.75 47.73
N ALA A 292 86.22 -69.50 48.16
CA ALA A 292 87.00 -69.17 49.36
C ALA A 292 86.39 -69.80 50.63
N ALA A 293 85.06 -69.81 50.76
CA ALA A 293 84.36 -70.47 51.86
C ALA A 293 84.57 -72.00 51.84
N ARG A 294 84.52 -72.64 50.67
CA ARG A 294 84.85 -74.08 50.53
C ARG A 294 86.29 -74.39 50.92
N ASP A 295 87.24 -73.54 50.54
CA ASP A 295 88.64 -73.73 50.92
C ASP A 295 88.86 -73.56 52.42
N THR A 296 88.14 -72.61 53.07
CA THR A 296 88.17 -72.50 54.53
C THR A 296 87.52 -73.69 55.23
N ALA A 297 86.40 -74.22 54.71
CA ALA A 297 85.74 -75.40 55.27
C ALA A 297 86.62 -76.66 55.15
N ASN A 298 87.32 -76.83 54.03
CA ASN A 298 88.28 -77.93 53.85
C ASN A 298 89.50 -77.83 54.79
N ARG A 299 89.99 -76.60 55.06
CA ARG A 299 91.04 -76.38 56.05
C ARG A 299 90.56 -76.65 57.48
N LEU A 300 89.31 -76.33 57.79
CA LEU A 300 88.69 -76.58 59.09
C LEU A 300 88.47 -78.08 59.32
N ALA A 301 87.96 -78.82 58.33
CA ALA A 301 87.81 -80.27 58.39
C ALA A 301 89.16 -81.00 58.56
N LYS A 302 90.24 -80.48 57.94
CA LYS A 302 91.59 -81.01 58.11
C LYS A 302 92.15 -80.72 59.51
N ALA A 303 91.90 -79.52 60.04
CA ALA A 303 92.27 -79.16 61.41
C ALA A 303 91.48 -79.96 62.47
N GLU A 304 90.21 -80.30 62.20
CA GLU A 304 89.38 -81.17 63.05
C GLU A 304 89.90 -82.61 63.05
N ALA A 305 90.28 -83.16 61.88
CA ALA A 305 90.90 -84.47 61.79
C ALA A 305 92.26 -84.54 62.54
N ASP A 306 93.07 -83.48 62.47
CA ASP A 306 94.32 -83.36 63.21
C ASP A 306 94.08 -83.20 64.74
N LEU A 307 92.98 -82.55 65.14
CA LEU A 307 92.53 -82.47 66.54
C LEU A 307 92.04 -83.82 67.08
N GLU A 308 91.33 -84.61 66.28
CA GLU A 308 90.89 -85.95 66.65
C GLU A 308 92.09 -86.91 66.79
N ALA A 309 93.07 -86.82 65.88
CA ALA A 309 94.31 -87.58 65.96
C ALA A 309 95.13 -87.22 67.20
N THR A 310 95.24 -85.92 67.55
CA THR A 310 95.93 -85.50 68.78
C THR A 310 95.18 -85.92 70.04
N ARG A 311 93.84 -85.94 70.04
CA ARG A 311 93.04 -86.51 71.14
C ARG A 311 93.28 -88.01 71.32
N GLN A 312 93.30 -88.79 70.24
CA GLN A 312 93.60 -90.22 70.31
C GLN A 312 95.02 -90.49 70.81
N THR A 313 96.01 -89.67 70.42
CA THR A 313 97.37 -89.77 70.99
C THR A 313 97.43 -89.41 72.47
N LEU A 314 96.65 -88.41 72.92
CA LEU A 314 96.57 -88.04 74.33
C LEU A 314 95.82 -89.07 75.18
N GLU A 315 94.79 -89.73 74.64
CA GLU A 315 94.11 -90.85 75.30
C GLU A 315 95.01 -92.09 75.40
N GLY A 316 95.80 -92.38 74.36
CA GLY A 316 96.84 -93.42 74.40
C GLY A 316 97.93 -93.12 75.44
N LEU A 317 98.41 -91.87 75.48
CA LEU A 317 99.38 -91.40 76.49
C LEU A 317 98.81 -91.41 77.91
N ARG A 318 97.50 -91.12 78.09
CA ARG A 318 96.81 -91.24 79.39
C ARG A 318 96.70 -92.69 79.85
N ALA A 319 96.34 -93.61 78.96
CA ALA A 319 96.26 -95.04 79.27
C ALA A 319 97.63 -95.62 79.64
N ASP A 320 98.71 -95.18 78.99
CA ASP A 320 100.08 -95.58 79.32
C ASP A 320 100.58 -94.94 80.62
N TYR A 321 100.11 -93.74 80.96
CA TYR A 321 100.40 -93.07 82.24
C TYR A 321 99.67 -93.73 83.42
N ASP A 322 98.41 -94.12 83.24
CA ASP A 322 97.62 -94.81 84.25
C ASP A 322 98.15 -96.23 84.52
N ARG A 323 98.60 -96.96 83.47
CA ARG A 323 99.30 -98.25 83.63
C ARG A 323 100.63 -98.11 84.38
N ARG A 324 101.43 -97.10 84.05
CA ARG A 324 102.68 -96.83 84.78
C ARG A 324 102.43 -96.37 86.21
N GLY A 325 101.35 -95.67 86.49
CA GLY A 325 100.92 -95.29 87.84
C GLY A 325 100.51 -96.50 88.69
N THR A 326 99.81 -97.48 88.12
CA THR A 326 99.47 -98.74 88.80
C THR A 326 100.69 -99.61 89.06
N ASP A 327 101.64 -99.66 88.13
CA ASP A 327 102.89 -100.43 88.28
C ASP A 327 103.83 -99.79 89.32
N LEU A 328 103.86 -98.45 89.40
CA LEU A 328 104.63 -97.73 90.42
C LEU A 328 104.08 -97.93 91.84
N LEU A 329 102.75 -98.00 91.98
CA LEU A 329 102.10 -98.29 93.27
C LEU A 329 102.33 -99.74 93.73
N GLN A 330 102.37 -100.71 92.80
CA GLN A 330 102.76 -102.08 93.12
C GLN A 330 104.26 -102.21 93.44
N HIS A 331 105.14 -101.45 92.75
CA HIS A 331 106.56 -101.37 93.08
C HIS A 331 106.83 -100.68 94.43
N GLN A 332 106.09 -99.63 94.79
CA GLN A 332 106.21 -99.03 96.12
C GLN A 332 105.74 -99.95 97.24
N LYS A 333 104.70 -100.77 97.00
CA LYS A 333 104.24 -101.77 97.97
C LYS A 333 105.26 -102.89 98.17
N THR A 334 105.89 -103.36 97.11
CA THR A 334 106.94 -104.40 97.17
C THR A 334 108.25 -103.88 97.77
N VAL A 335 108.62 -102.62 97.50
CA VAL A 335 109.76 -101.96 98.17
C VAL A 335 109.48 -101.73 99.66
N ALA A 336 108.25 -101.38 100.05
CA ALA A 336 107.86 -101.24 101.45
C ALA A 336 107.92 -102.57 102.22
N THR A 337 107.52 -103.69 101.60
CA THR A 337 107.65 -105.02 102.22
C THR A 337 109.11 -105.47 102.32
N LEU A 338 109.93 -105.23 101.29
CA LEU A 338 111.35 -105.60 101.31
C LEU A 338 112.17 -104.72 102.26
N THR A 339 111.81 -103.46 102.46
CA THR A 339 112.45 -102.58 103.46
C THR A 339 112.04 -102.89 104.89
N ALA A 340 110.83 -103.43 105.12
CA ALA A 340 110.43 -103.97 106.42
C ALA A 340 111.18 -105.28 106.75
N GLU A 341 111.38 -106.16 105.76
CA GLU A 341 112.17 -107.39 105.89
C GLU A 341 113.66 -107.10 106.09
N ALA A 342 114.23 -106.11 105.40
CA ALA A 342 115.62 -105.66 105.60
C ALA A 342 115.84 -105.09 107.02
N LYS A 343 114.92 -104.28 107.56
CA LYS A 343 115.02 -103.77 108.94
C LYS A 343 114.90 -104.86 110.01
N LEU A 344 114.19 -105.96 109.71
CA LEU A 344 114.13 -107.14 110.57
C LEU A 344 115.43 -107.95 110.49
N ARG A 345 116.05 -108.02 109.30
CA ARG A 345 117.35 -108.66 109.09
C ARG A 345 118.49 -107.89 109.77
N ASP A 346 118.51 -106.57 109.65
CA ASP A 346 119.49 -105.69 110.30
C ASP A 346 119.39 -105.77 111.82
N LYS A 347 118.18 -105.86 112.39
CA LYS A 347 118.00 -106.08 113.84
C LYS A 347 118.55 -107.43 114.29
N LEU A 348 118.27 -108.49 113.54
CA LEU A 348 118.81 -109.82 113.84
C LEU A 348 120.34 -109.87 113.69
N GLU A 349 120.90 -109.12 112.75
CA GLU A 349 122.35 -109.03 112.54
C GLU A 349 123.05 -108.19 113.62
N ILE A 350 122.41 -107.13 114.12
CA ILE A 350 122.86 -106.36 115.29
C ILE A 350 122.85 -107.23 116.55
N ASP A 351 121.81 -108.04 116.77
CA ASP A 351 121.71 -108.90 117.96
C ASP A 351 122.68 -110.10 117.89
N LEU A 352 122.97 -110.61 116.69
CA LEU A 352 123.97 -111.67 116.49
C LEU A 352 125.41 -111.14 116.65
N ASN A 353 125.66 -109.89 116.22
CA ASN A 353 126.94 -109.22 116.47
C ASN A 353 127.13 -108.86 117.95
N ARG A 354 126.08 -108.43 118.66
CA ARG A 354 126.12 -108.24 120.13
C ARG A 354 126.46 -109.53 120.86
N ALA A 355 125.85 -110.66 120.51
CA ALA A 355 126.18 -111.95 121.10
C ALA A 355 127.63 -112.39 120.81
N ARG A 356 128.19 -112.01 119.64
CA ARG A 356 129.61 -112.25 119.30
C ARG A 356 130.56 -111.31 120.03
N GLU A 357 130.19 -110.06 120.24
CA GLU A 357 130.95 -109.09 121.03
C GLU A 357 130.99 -109.49 122.51
N ASP A 358 129.87 -110.00 123.06
CA ASP A 358 129.80 -110.51 124.43
C ASP A 358 130.66 -111.77 124.61
N LEU A 359 130.68 -112.68 123.63
CA LEU A 359 131.60 -113.82 123.63
C LEU A 359 133.07 -113.41 123.50
N ARG A 360 133.38 -112.37 122.71
CA ARG A 360 134.74 -111.80 122.62
C ARG A 360 135.13 -111.11 123.92
N SER A 361 134.22 -110.40 124.57
CA SER A 361 134.40 -109.75 125.87
C SER A 361 134.77 -110.79 126.94
N VAL A 362 134.02 -111.90 127.01
CA VAL A 362 134.31 -112.99 127.95
C VAL A 362 135.67 -113.67 127.67
N ILE A 363 136.04 -113.82 126.40
CA ILE A 363 137.36 -114.37 126.02
C ILE A 363 138.49 -113.38 126.32
N HIS A 364 138.27 -112.08 126.12
CA HIS A 364 139.26 -111.04 126.42
C HIS A 364 139.43 -110.83 127.93
N GLU A 365 138.38 -110.99 128.73
CA GLU A 365 138.47 -111.06 130.19
C GLU A 365 139.24 -112.29 130.64
N ARG A 366 139.01 -113.46 130.04
CA ARG A 366 139.80 -114.67 130.32
C ARG A 366 141.28 -114.48 130.01
N ASP A 367 141.60 -113.86 128.87
CA ASP A 367 142.98 -113.67 128.42
C ASP A 367 143.70 -112.53 129.17
N ASN A 368 142.98 -111.46 129.58
CA ASN A 368 143.51 -110.46 130.50
C ASN A 368 143.76 -111.03 131.89
N LEU A 369 142.95 -112.00 132.34
CA LEU A 369 143.17 -112.70 133.60
C LEU A 369 144.39 -113.63 133.56
N LEU A 370 144.73 -114.20 132.40
CA LEU A 370 145.94 -115.01 132.23
C LEU A 370 147.23 -114.19 132.09
N ARG A 371 147.15 -112.92 131.67
CA ARG A 371 148.32 -112.05 131.46
C ARG A 371 148.68 -111.14 132.64
N ASN A 372 147.82 -111.00 133.65
CA ASN A 372 148.01 -110.03 134.72
C ASN A 372 147.85 -110.66 136.12
N PRO A 373 148.87 -111.38 136.64
CA PRO A 373 148.79 -112.07 137.93
C PRO A 373 148.45 -111.20 139.16
N PRO A 374 148.73 -109.88 139.22
CA PRO A 374 148.25 -109.04 140.32
C PRO A 374 146.74 -108.79 140.28
N ALA A 375 146.14 -108.76 139.08
CA ALA A 375 144.70 -108.54 138.89
C ALA A 375 143.87 -109.79 139.24
N LEU A 376 144.46 -110.98 139.10
CA LEU A 376 143.90 -112.26 139.54
C LEU A 376 143.73 -112.32 141.07
N ILE A 377 144.69 -111.77 141.83
CA ILE A 377 144.61 -111.70 143.29
C ILE A 377 143.55 -110.67 143.72
N GLY A 378 143.47 -109.51 143.04
CA GLY A 378 142.45 -108.51 143.31
C GLY A 378 141.01 -108.94 142.94
N GLN A 379 140.82 -109.79 141.93
CA GLN A 379 139.50 -110.35 141.61
C GLN A 379 139.12 -111.54 142.50
N LEU A 380 140.08 -112.36 142.94
CA LEU A 380 139.82 -113.41 143.92
C LEU A 380 139.39 -112.83 145.28
N GLU A 381 139.95 -111.69 145.70
CA GLU A 381 139.51 -110.96 146.90
C GLU A 381 138.10 -110.36 146.74
N ARG A 382 137.76 -109.82 145.56
CA ARG A 382 136.39 -109.29 145.29
C ARG A 382 135.34 -110.38 145.18
N ILE A 383 135.66 -111.53 144.58
CA ILE A 383 134.76 -112.68 144.52
C ILE A 383 134.59 -113.28 145.93
N HIS A 384 135.62 -113.26 146.78
CA HIS A 384 135.50 -113.65 148.19
C HIS A 384 134.61 -112.68 149.00
N GLN A 385 134.65 -111.38 148.71
CA GLN A 385 133.75 -110.38 149.31
C GLN A 385 132.31 -110.43 148.76
N ALA A 386 132.13 -110.76 147.48
CA ALA A 386 130.79 -110.90 146.89
C ALA A 386 130.09 -112.20 147.33
N LEU A 387 130.84 -113.29 147.52
CA LEU A 387 130.31 -114.54 148.09
C LEU A 387 130.00 -114.42 149.59
N THR A 388 130.57 -113.44 150.30
CA THR A 388 130.15 -113.12 151.67
C THR A 388 128.93 -112.20 151.72
N ALA A 389 128.59 -111.49 150.64
CA ALA A 389 127.39 -110.65 150.56
C ALA A 389 126.10 -111.40 150.14
N LEU A 390 126.22 -112.48 149.35
CA LEU A 390 125.05 -113.22 148.82
C LEU A 390 124.65 -114.46 149.62
N LYS A 391 125.22 -114.63 150.82
CA LYS A 391 124.76 -115.59 151.83
C LYS A 391 123.69 -114.96 152.73
N THR A 392 122.69 -114.31 152.16
CA THR A 392 121.44 -114.01 152.89
C THR A 392 120.29 -113.79 151.88
N PRO A 393 119.19 -114.57 151.98
CA PRO A 393 118.12 -114.57 150.98
C PRO A 393 117.06 -113.48 151.27
N GLN A 394 116.26 -113.11 150.26
CA GLN A 394 114.79 -112.95 150.39
C GLN A 394 114.06 -112.66 149.07
N ASN A 395 113.15 -113.59 148.72
CA ASN A 395 111.71 -113.44 148.46
C ASN A 395 111.08 -112.31 147.62
N GLN A 396 110.15 -112.79 146.78
CA GLN A 396 108.73 -112.41 146.58
C GLN A 396 108.28 -111.66 145.31
N THR A 397 107.22 -112.27 144.72
CA THR A 397 106.04 -111.69 144.01
C THR A 397 106.29 -110.96 142.69
N SER A 398 105.48 -111.05 141.63
CA SER A 398 104.23 -111.75 141.31
C SER A 398 104.09 -111.79 139.79
#